data_AF-A0A9W5TXB2-F1
#
_entry.id   AF-A0A9W5TXB2-F1
#
_cell.length_a   1.000
_cell.length_b   1.000
_cell.length_c   1.000
_cell.angle_alpha   90.00
_cell.angle_beta   90.00
_cell.angle_gamma   90.00
#
_symmetry.space_group_name_H-M   'P 1'
#
loop_
_entity.id
_entity.type
_entity.pdbx_description
1 polymer ?
#
loop_
_entity_poly.entity_id
_entity_poly.type
_entity_poly.pdbx_seq_one_letter_code
_entity_poly.pdbx_strand_id
1 'polypeptide(L)'
;MDFDFLAKITGIVLTEHFDYIYAMLVTEQKLIISGNLIQALGGLVSLADELNDPTASGQIYNIIGNLLQSIGNSLQAIAGMYELENKHVDHKGYKIDENIETLEISGSWIQATGSVMTLIGQIKEEDNEIDVSEKETLH
;
A
#
# COMPACT_ATOMS: atom_id res chain seq x y z
N MET A 1 4.72 -36.22 -39.84
CA MET A 1 4.96 -35.20 -38.80
C MET A 1 5.42 -35.96 -37.58
N ASP A 2 6.61 -35.64 -37.07
CA ASP A 2 7.27 -36.41 -36.01
C ASP A 2 6.68 -36.03 -34.64
N PHE A 3 6.29 -37.03 -33.86
CA PHE A 3 5.67 -36.83 -32.54
C PHE A 3 6.68 -36.22 -31.55
N ASP A 4 7.96 -36.57 -31.66
CA ASP A 4 9.02 -36.01 -30.81
C ASP A 4 9.27 -34.54 -31.11
N PHE A 5 9.15 -34.14 -32.38
CA PHE A 5 9.23 -32.75 -32.80
C PHE A 5 8.07 -31.92 -32.22
N LEU A 6 6.83 -32.44 -32.29
CA LEU A 6 5.67 -31.77 -31.71
C LEU A 6 5.80 -31.65 -30.18
N ALA A 7 6.20 -32.73 -29.50
CA ALA A 7 6.40 -32.73 -28.05
C ALA A 7 7.43 -31.69 -27.62
N LYS A 8 8.53 -31.54 -28.37
CA LYS A 8 9.57 -30.54 -28.11
C LYS A 8 9.07 -29.11 -28.32
N ILE A 9 8.34 -28.83 -29.40
CA ILE A 9 7.75 -27.52 -29.65
C ILE A 9 6.73 -27.17 -28.56
N THR A 10 5.86 -28.11 -28.19
CA THR A 10 4.89 -27.88 -27.10
C THR A 10 5.57 -27.63 -25.77
N GLY A 11 6.66 -28.34 -25.47
CA GLY A 11 7.43 -28.12 -24.24
C GLY A 11 8.06 -26.73 -24.19
N ILE A 12 8.67 -26.27 -25.28
CA ILE A 12 9.30 -24.94 -25.37
C ILE A 12 8.24 -23.84 -25.18
N VAL A 13 7.12 -23.92 -25.90
CA VAL A 13 6.04 -22.92 -25.81
C VAL A 13 5.46 -22.85 -24.39
N LEU A 14 5.30 -23.98 -23.71
CA LEU A 14 4.82 -24.02 -22.33
C LEU A 14 5.81 -23.38 -21.34
N THR A 15 7.12 -23.60 -21.52
CA THR A 15 8.16 -22.97 -20.69
C THR A 15 8.19 -21.46 -20.88
N GLU A 16 8.19 -20.97 -22.12
CA GLU A 16 8.19 -19.53 -22.39
C GLU A 16 6.94 -18.82 -21.84
N HIS A 17 5.77 -19.47 -21.97
CA HIS A 17 4.53 -18.94 -21.41
C HIS A 17 4.56 -18.88 -19.89
N PHE A 18 5.16 -19.87 -19.23
CA PHE A 18 5.33 -19.88 -17.77
C PHE A 18 6.29 -18.78 -17.31
N ASP A 19 7.43 -18.61 -17.98
CA ASP A 19 8.41 -17.57 -17.66
C ASP A 19 7.81 -16.16 -17.80
N TYR A 20 6.97 -15.95 -18.82
CA TYR A 20 6.26 -14.68 -19.01
C TYR A 20 5.28 -14.38 -17.87
N ILE A 21 4.47 -15.36 -17.46
CA ILE A 21 3.54 -15.22 -16.32
C ILE A 21 4.33 -14.93 -15.04
N TYR A 22 5.43 -15.63 -14.82
CA TYR A 22 6.27 -15.41 -13.64
C TYR A 22 6.86 -13.99 -13.61
N ALA A 23 7.40 -13.52 -14.74
CA ALA A 23 7.92 -12.16 -14.87
C ALA A 23 6.82 -11.10 -14.63
N MET A 24 5.60 -11.36 -15.09
CA MET A 24 4.45 -10.49 -14.86
C MET A 24 4.09 -10.42 -13.36
N LEU A 25 4.01 -11.56 -12.67
CA LEU A 25 3.70 -11.63 -11.23
C LEU A 25 4.76 -10.88 -10.38
N VAL A 26 6.04 -11.07 -10.68
CA VAL A 26 7.14 -10.36 -9.99
C VAL A 26 7.05 -8.86 -10.23
N THR A 27 6.69 -8.44 -11.44
CA THR A 27 6.54 -7.03 -11.79
C THR A 27 5.38 -6.38 -11.04
N GLU A 28 4.23 -7.06 -10.99
CA GLU A 28 3.05 -6.60 -10.26
C GLU A 28 3.34 -6.39 -8.78
N GLN A 29 3.99 -7.35 -8.13
CA GLN A 29 4.32 -7.23 -6.70
C GLN A 29 5.32 -6.10 -6.43
N LYS A 30 6.32 -5.90 -7.30
CA LYS A 30 7.23 -4.74 -7.21
C LYS A 30 6.49 -3.41 -7.35
N LEU A 31 5.46 -3.35 -8.20
CA LEU A 31 4.65 -2.16 -8.37
C LEU A 31 3.82 -1.86 -7.11
N ILE A 32 3.21 -2.88 -6.50
CA ILE A 32 2.46 -2.74 -5.24
C ILE A 32 3.37 -2.23 -4.12
N ILE A 33 4.53 -2.84 -3.92
CA ILE A 33 5.52 -2.42 -2.91
C ILE A 33 5.93 -0.96 -3.12
N SER A 34 6.20 -0.59 -4.38
CA SER A 34 6.59 0.78 -4.72
C SER A 34 5.46 1.78 -4.45
N GLY A 35 4.22 1.41 -4.79
CA GLY A 35 3.03 2.22 -4.50
C GLY A 35 2.85 2.44 -2.99
N ASN A 36 2.95 1.39 -2.20
CA ASN A 36 2.85 1.46 -0.75
C ASN A 36 3.95 2.34 -0.15
N LEU A 37 5.20 2.21 -0.61
CA LEU A 37 6.29 3.07 -0.14
C LEU A 37 6.06 4.56 -0.47
N ILE A 38 5.59 4.87 -1.69
CA ILE A 38 5.28 6.25 -2.09
C ILE A 38 4.15 6.82 -1.24
N GLN A 39 3.09 6.05 -0.97
CA GLN A 39 2.00 6.50 -0.09
C GLN A 39 2.48 6.71 1.35
N ALA A 40 3.36 5.85 1.86
CA ALA A 40 3.95 6.02 3.18
C ALA A 40 4.77 7.32 3.29
N LEU A 41 5.56 7.64 2.26
CA LEU A 41 6.30 8.90 2.16
C LEU A 41 5.37 10.10 2.04
N GLY A 42 4.32 10.01 1.21
CA GLY A 42 3.32 11.07 1.07
C GLY A 42 2.60 11.36 2.39
N GLY A 43 2.22 10.30 3.13
CA GLY A 43 1.66 10.44 4.48
C GLY A 43 2.59 11.17 5.43
N LEU A 44 3.87 10.80 5.47
CA LEU A 44 4.90 11.49 6.30
C LEU A 44 5.08 12.97 5.93
N VAL A 45 5.09 13.30 4.63
CA VAL A 45 5.19 14.69 4.16
C VAL A 45 3.98 15.49 4.64
N SER A 46 2.77 14.94 4.55
CA SER A 46 1.56 15.59 5.06
C SER A 46 1.62 15.82 6.58
N LEU A 47 2.17 14.88 7.36
CA LEU A 47 2.38 15.10 8.81
C LEU A 47 3.30 16.29 9.10
N ALA A 48 4.39 16.41 8.32
CA ALA A 48 5.37 17.47 8.54
C ALA A 48 4.78 18.86 8.27
N ASP A 49 3.92 18.98 7.25
CA ASP A 49 3.21 20.21 6.93
C ASP A 49 2.25 20.62 8.07
N GLU A 50 1.44 19.66 8.51
CA GLU A 50 0.42 19.80 9.55
C GLU A 50 1.02 20.14 10.95
N LEU A 51 2.22 19.63 11.26
CA LEU A 51 2.94 20.00 12.49
C LEU A 51 3.51 21.42 12.48
N ASN A 52 3.71 22.01 11.31
CA ASN A 52 4.24 23.38 11.18
C ASN A 52 3.16 24.46 11.28
N ASP A 53 1.88 24.13 11.09
CA ASP A 53 0.76 25.06 11.27
C ASP A 53 -0.35 24.46 12.18
N PRO A 54 -0.20 24.50 13.51
CA PRO A 54 -1.06 23.76 14.44
C PRO A 54 -2.44 24.39 14.70
N THR A 55 -2.92 25.30 13.84
CA THR A 55 -4.01 26.23 14.18
C THR A 55 -5.42 25.76 13.82
N ALA A 56 -5.59 24.63 13.13
CA ALA A 56 -6.90 24.15 12.67
C ALA A 56 -7.53 23.06 13.57
N SER A 57 -8.83 23.18 13.81
CA SER A 57 -9.63 22.15 14.49
C SER A 57 -9.86 20.94 13.60
N GLY A 58 -9.52 19.73 14.06
CA GLY A 58 -9.62 18.50 13.22
C GLY A 58 -8.27 17.97 12.78
N GLN A 59 -7.28 18.85 12.75
CA GLN A 59 -5.88 18.59 12.42
C GLN A 59 -5.26 17.37 13.10
N ILE A 60 -5.48 17.19 14.40
CA ILE A 60 -4.92 16.03 15.13
C ILE A 60 -5.43 14.68 14.59
N TYR A 61 -6.64 14.63 14.04
CA TYR A 61 -7.18 13.41 13.42
C TYR A 61 -6.55 13.17 12.04
N ASN A 62 -6.27 14.24 11.27
CA ASN A 62 -5.50 14.15 10.03
C ASN A 62 -4.07 13.66 10.29
N ILE A 63 -3.38 14.20 11.32
CA ILE A 63 -2.05 13.75 11.75
C ILE A 63 -2.09 12.26 12.12
N ILE A 64 -2.99 11.86 13.01
CA ILE A 64 -3.07 10.46 13.45
C ILE A 64 -3.43 9.55 12.26
N GLY A 65 -4.37 9.96 11.42
CA GLY A 65 -4.81 9.20 10.26
C GLY A 65 -3.72 9.00 9.21
N ASN A 66 -2.99 10.05 8.87
CA ASN A 66 -1.89 10.00 7.91
C ASN A 66 -0.69 9.20 8.43
N LEU A 67 -0.43 9.27 9.75
CA LEU A 67 0.61 8.45 10.40
C LEU A 67 0.24 6.96 10.37
N LEU A 68 -0.99 6.61 10.73
CA LEU A 68 -1.46 5.23 10.69
C LEU A 68 -1.43 4.69 9.26
N GLN A 69 -1.91 5.44 8.26
CA GLN A 69 -1.82 5.02 6.85
C GLN A 69 -0.36 4.82 6.40
N SER A 70 0.56 5.71 6.79
CA SER A 70 1.97 5.57 6.49
C SER A 70 2.61 4.32 7.10
N ILE A 71 2.27 4.02 8.37
CA ILE A 71 2.71 2.79 9.04
C ILE A 71 2.14 1.56 8.32
N GLY A 72 0.83 1.53 8.04
CA GLY A 72 0.17 0.41 7.39
C GLY A 72 0.78 0.08 6.02
N ASN A 73 0.98 1.11 5.20
CA ASN A 73 1.63 0.99 3.90
C ASN A 73 3.08 0.54 4.01
N SER A 74 3.83 0.99 5.03
CA SER A 74 5.20 0.52 5.27
C SER A 74 5.24 -0.97 5.61
N LEU A 75 4.30 -1.46 6.43
CA LEU A 75 4.22 -2.87 6.80
C LEU A 75 3.87 -3.76 5.60
N GLN A 76 2.90 -3.37 4.77
CA GLN A 76 2.57 -4.10 3.53
C GLN A 76 3.73 -4.09 2.52
N ALA A 77 4.48 -2.98 2.41
CA ALA A 77 5.66 -2.92 1.56
C ALA A 77 6.76 -3.89 2.03
N ILE A 78 7.01 -3.96 3.34
CA ILE A 78 7.98 -4.91 3.92
C ILE A 78 7.51 -6.35 3.70
N ALA A 79 6.22 -6.65 3.93
CA ALA A 79 5.65 -7.97 3.68
C ALA A 79 5.89 -8.39 2.21
N GLY A 80 5.51 -7.53 1.26
CA GLY A 80 5.71 -7.78 -0.17
C GLY A 80 7.18 -7.97 -0.56
N MET A 81 8.12 -7.28 0.09
CA MET A 81 9.56 -7.49 -0.14
C MET A 81 9.99 -8.91 0.26
N TYR A 82 9.55 -9.39 1.43
CA TYR A 82 9.85 -10.76 1.87
C TYR A 82 9.18 -11.81 0.97
N GLU A 83 7.95 -11.57 0.52
CA GLU A 83 7.28 -12.46 -0.43
C GLU A 83 8.01 -12.53 -1.78
N LEU A 84 8.51 -11.40 -2.29
CA LEU A 84 9.30 -11.36 -3.51
C LEU A 84 10.62 -12.13 -3.36
N GLU A 85 11.30 -11.96 -2.22
CA GLU A 85 12.55 -12.66 -1.94
C GLU A 85 12.34 -14.18 -1.93
N ASN A 86 11.27 -14.64 -1.25
CA ASN A 86 10.93 -16.06 -1.19
C ASN A 86 10.51 -16.65 -2.55
N LYS A 87 9.87 -15.86 -3.44
CA LYS A 87 9.55 -16.29 -4.82
C LYS A 87 10.80 -16.57 -5.65
N HIS A 88 11.91 -15.85 -5.43
CA HIS A 88 13.16 -16.06 -6.17
C HIS A 88 13.93 -17.30 -5.71
N VAL A 89 13.77 -17.72 -4.45
CA VAL A 89 14.56 -18.80 -3.84
C VAL A 89 13.99 -20.19 -4.12
N ASP A 90 12.67 -20.34 -4.29
CA ASP A 90 12.03 -21.65 -4.45
C ASP A 90 11.26 -21.79 -5.77
N HIS A 91 11.87 -22.42 -6.79
CA HIS A 91 11.11 -23.06 -7.88
C HIS A 91 10.38 -24.34 -7.43
N LYS A 92 10.52 -24.71 -6.14
CA LYS A 92 9.97 -25.93 -5.53
C LYS A 92 9.18 -25.59 -4.27
N GLY A 93 8.00 -25.01 -4.46
CA GLY A 93 6.98 -24.89 -3.41
C GLY A 93 7.07 -23.58 -2.64
N TYR A 94 6.14 -22.69 -2.92
CA TYR A 94 5.88 -21.46 -2.18
C TYR A 94 5.53 -21.80 -0.72
N LYS A 95 6.41 -21.47 0.22
CA LYS A 95 6.09 -21.46 1.65
C LYS A 95 5.76 -20.03 2.05
N ILE A 96 4.49 -19.77 2.32
CA ILE A 96 4.07 -18.54 3.01
C ILE A 96 4.55 -18.67 4.45
N ASP A 97 5.35 -17.72 4.91
CA ASP A 97 5.63 -17.57 6.33
C ASP A 97 4.42 -16.87 6.98
N GLU A 98 3.80 -17.51 7.97
CA GLU A 98 2.65 -16.95 8.70
C GLU A 98 2.94 -15.55 9.27
N ASN A 99 4.21 -15.24 9.56
CA ASN A 99 4.60 -13.91 10.03
C ASN A 99 4.50 -12.84 8.93
N ILE A 100 4.74 -13.21 7.66
CA ILE A 100 4.65 -12.30 6.51
C ILE A 100 3.17 -11.97 6.23
N GLU A 101 2.30 -12.98 6.21
CA GLU A 101 0.85 -12.79 6.03
C GLU A 101 0.27 -11.93 7.17
N THR A 102 0.72 -12.18 8.41
CA THR A 102 0.33 -11.36 9.56
C THR A 102 0.74 -9.90 9.39
N LEU A 103 1.91 -9.63 8.80
CA LEU A 103 2.41 -8.27 8.56
C LEU A 103 1.57 -7.53 7.52
N GLU A 104 1.20 -8.20 6.43
CA GLU A 104 0.32 -7.65 5.38
C GLU A 104 -1.08 -7.33 5.92
N ILE A 105 -1.69 -8.28 6.64
CA ILE A 105 -3.02 -8.11 7.24
C ILE A 105 -2.99 -6.99 8.27
N SER A 106 -2.00 -6.96 9.15
CA SER A 106 -1.86 -5.91 10.17
C SER A 106 -1.69 -4.55 9.53
N GLY A 107 -0.87 -4.45 8.48
CA GLY A 107 -0.70 -3.21 7.71
C GLY A 107 -2.02 -2.70 7.14
N SER A 108 -2.83 -3.60 6.57
CA SER A 108 -4.15 -3.27 6.00
C SER A 108 -5.14 -2.72 7.03
N TRP A 109 -5.23 -3.34 8.22
CA TRP A 109 -6.12 -2.85 9.29
C TRP A 109 -5.67 -1.51 9.88
N ILE A 110 -4.35 -1.33 10.03
CA ILE A 110 -3.77 -0.06 10.48
C ILE A 110 -4.08 1.04 9.46
N GLN A 111 -3.90 0.78 8.16
CA GLN A 111 -4.24 1.72 7.09
C GLN A 111 -5.73 2.08 7.10
N ALA A 112 -6.61 1.08 7.17
CA ALA A 112 -8.05 1.31 7.20
C ALA A 112 -8.47 2.18 8.41
N THR A 113 -7.89 1.93 9.58
CA THR A 113 -8.11 2.75 10.77
C THR A 113 -7.62 4.18 10.56
N GLY A 114 -6.45 4.34 9.94
CA GLY A 114 -5.92 5.65 9.60
C GLY A 114 -6.80 6.43 8.62
N SER A 115 -7.34 5.77 7.59
CA SER A 115 -8.26 6.40 6.64
C SER A 115 -9.55 6.90 7.29
N VAL A 116 -10.09 6.16 8.27
CA VAL A 116 -11.24 6.62 9.06
C VAL A 116 -10.90 7.86 9.88
N MET A 117 -9.71 7.91 10.50
CA MET A 117 -9.28 9.09 11.27
C MET A 117 -9.10 10.31 10.38
N THR A 118 -8.47 10.17 9.20
CA THR A 118 -8.34 11.27 8.23
C THR A 118 -9.71 11.78 7.77
N LEU A 119 -10.67 10.89 7.50
CA LEU A 119 -12.03 11.31 7.16
C LEU A 119 -12.70 12.12 8.27
N ILE A 120 -12.55 11.70 9.53
CA ILE A 120 -13.07 12.44 10.69
C ILE A 120 -12.40 13.81 10.82
N GLY A 121 -11.08 13.88 10.58
CA GLY A 121 -10.33 15.13 10.62
C GLY A 121 -10.80 16.13 9.56
N GLN A 122 -10.95 15.68 8.32
CA GLN A 122 -11.45 16.48 7.20
C GLN A 122 -12.85 17.05 7.47
N ILE A 123 -13.81 16.21 7.90
CA ILE A 123 -15.17 16.68 8.22
C ILE A 123 -15.13 17.77 9.29
N LYS A 124 -14.29 17.58 10.32
CA LYS A 124 -14.19 18.54 11.42
C LYS A 124 -13.54 19.85 11.00
N GLU A 125 -12.57 19.82 10.09
CA GLU A 125 -11.93 21.01 9.56
C GLU A 125 -12.93 21.85 8.74
N GLU A 126 -13.64 21.21 7.81
CA GLU A 126 -14.68 21.84 7.00
C GLU A 126 -15.81 22.46 7.85
N ASP A 127 -16.31 21.74 8.87
CA ASP A 127 -17.37 22.24 9.76
C ASP A 127 -16.97 23.54 10.49
N ASN A 128 -15.70 23.67 10.89
CA ASN A 128 -15.23 24.85 11.61
C ASN A 128 -14.98 26.05 10.68
N GLU A 129 -14.50 25.81 9.45
CA GLU A 129 -14.37 26.89 8.45
C GLU A 129 -15.73 27.50 8.11
N ILE A 130 -16.77 26.68 7.99
CA ILE A 130 -18.14 27.14 7.72
C ILE A 130 -18.63 28.06 8.85
N ASP A 131 -18.51 27.66 10.11
CA ASP A 131 -18.96 28.44 11.29
C ASP A 131 -18.20 29.77 11.44
N VAL A 132 -16.91 29.81 11.08
CA VAL A 132 -16.11 31.05 11.05
C VAL A 132 -16.62 31.99 9.96
N SER A 133 -16.85 31.48 8.75
CA SER A 133 -17.30 32.29 7.60
C SER A 133 -18.71 32.90 7.81
N GLU A 134 -19.63 32.16 8.45
CA GLU A 134 -20.96 32.68 8.77
C GLU A 134 -20.91 33.83 9.79
N LYS A 135 -19.99 33.77 10.77
CA LYS A 135 -19.81 34.84 11.75
C LYS A 135 -19.22 36.11 11.17
N GLU A 136 -18.32 35.99 10.18
CA GLU A 136 -17.71 37.16 9.52
C GLU A 136 -18.68 37.88 8.58
N THR A 137 -19.65 37.18 7.98
CA THR A 137 -20.63 37.79 7.06
C THR A 137 -21.81 38.49 7.75
N LEU A 138 -22.03 38.22 9.04
CA LEU A 138 -23.10 38.83 9.85
C LEU A 138 -22.69 40.16 10.50
N HIS A 139 -21.47 40.63 10.28
CA HIS A 139 -20.89 41.83 10.89
C HIS A 139 -20.66 42.98 9.90
#